data_AF-A0A671RA44-F1
#
_entry.id   AF-A0A671RA44-F1
#
_cell.length_a   1.000
_cell.length_b   1.000
_cell.length_c   1.000
_cell.angle_alpha   90.00
_cell.angle_beta   90.00
_cell.angle_gamma   90.00
#
_symmetry.space_group_name_H-M   'P 1'
#
loop_
_entity.id
_entity.type
_entity.pdbx_description
1 polymer ?
#
loop_
_entity_poly.entity_id
_entity_poly.type
_entity_poly.pdbx_seq_one_letter_code
_entity_poly.pdbx_strand_id
1 'polypeptide(L)'
;MDLRFKFSSLKSFAHLFRIYDWSDINYLHILIPGHPKRLPMEIGLMLMANKGPSVPQIIKLLDWEDDTDHYVMVMERPIPCMDLFSFVDHHGGSLDEGMAQNIMQQVIDAAKTCCKRGIFHRDLKLENLLVNEDTMEVKLIDFGFGALRKKSAFKVFQGTREYCPPEFYMKGRYHAKPTTVWTLGFILYEMLCGEYPTSYDRHMITRAGVKYFSSFCTECCQMICDCLQAKPQERLSLDKMHLHDCFKVQSLRLAKPSSKTGETGGQN
;
A
#
# COMPACT_ATOMS: atom_id res chain seq x y z
N MET A 1 -21.89 5.90 2.26
CA MET A 1 -22.90 4.83 2.18
C MET A 1 -22.29 3.73 1.35
N ASP A 2 -21.82 2.69 2.03
CA ASP A 2 -21.53 1.33 1.53
C ASP A 2 -21.14 1.15 0.04
N LEU A 3 -19.89 1.47 -0.31
CA LEU A 3 -19.27 1.08 -1.59
C LEU A 3 -18.93 -0.41 -1.56
N ARG A 4 -19.95 -1.27 -1.59
CA ARG A 4 -19.74 -2.72 -1.68
C ARG A 4 -19.14 -3.05 -3.03
N PHE A 5 -18.02 -3.76 -3.04
CA PHE A 5 -17.67 -4.65 -4.14
C PHE A 5 -18.91 -5.49 -4.45
N LYS A 6 -19.60 -5.21 -5.57
CA LYS A 6 -20.62 -6.13 -6.06
C LYS A 6 -19.88 -7.32 -6.68
N PHE A 7 -19.66 -8.35 -5.88
CA PHE A 7 -19.52 -9.71 -6.41
C PHE A 7 -20.89 -10.08 -7.00
N SER A 8 -21.11 -9.76 -8.28
CA SER A 8 -22.35 -10.17 -8.94
C SER A 8 -22.39 -11.70 -8.99
N SER A 9 -23.56 -12.26 -8.72
CA SER A 9 -23.83 -13.70 -8.65
C SER A 9 -23.84 -14.40 -10.01
N LEU A 10 -23.07 -13.90 -10.98
CA LEU A 10 -22.82 -14.58 -12.24
C LEU A 10 -21.65 -15.55 -12.01
N LYS A 11 -22.03 -16.79 -11.72
CA LYS A 11 -21.17 -17.97 -11.63
C LYS A 11 -20.38 -18.15 -12.94
N SER A 12 -19.27 -17.44 -13.16
CA SER A 12 -18.10 -17.81 -13.99
C SER A 12 -17.26 -16.60 -14.44
N PHE A 13 -16.44 -15.98 -13.59
CA PHE A 13 -15.42 -15.04 -14.14
C PHE A 13 -14.07 -15.06 -13.40
N ALA A 14 -13.01 -15.17 -14.20
CA ALA A 14 -11.60 -15.13 -13.84
C ALA A 14 -11.06 -13.70 -13.54
N HIS A 15 -11.95 -12.72 -13.37
CA HIS A 15 -11.62 -11.29 -13.36
C HIS A 15 -12.35 -10.53 -12.23
N LEU A 16 -11.77 -9.41 -11.79
CA LEU A 16 -12.39 -8.46 -10.87
C LEU A 16 -13.12 -7.39 -11.67
N PHE A 17 -14.34 -7.05 -11.27
CA PHE A 17 -15.13 -6.00 -11.88
C PHE A 17 -15.38 -4.89 -10.88
N ARG A 18 -15.34 -3.65 -11.37
CA ARG A 18 -15.82 -2.49 -10.62
C ARG A 18 -16.75 -1.67 -11.51
N ILE A 19 -17.95 -1.39 -10.99
CA ILE A 19 -19.01 -0.66 -11.68
C ILE A 19 -19.26 0.62 -10.89
N TYR A 20 -19.27 1.76 -11.58
CA TYR A 20 -19.58 3.06 -10.98
C TYR A 20 -20.76 3.68 -11.69
N ASP A 21 -21.78 4.03 -10.91
CA ASP A 21 -22.79 4.96 -11.37
C ASP A 21 -22.14 6.34 -11.60
N TRP A 22 -22.60 7.08 -12.61
CA TRP A 22 -22.10 8.43 -12.87
C TRP A 22 -22.25 9.38 -11.66
N SER A 23 -23.24 9.11 -10.81
CA SER A 23 -23.47 9.86 -9.57
C SER A 23 -22.44 9.59 -8.47
N ASP A 24 -21.76 8.42 -8.50
CA ASP A 24 -20.78 7.98 -7.51
C ASP A 24 -19.34 8.38 -7.87
N ILE A 25 -19.08 8.71 -9.13
CA ILE A 25 -17.78 9.19 -9.55
C ILE A 25 -17.59 10.56 -8.94
N ASN A 26 -16.58 10.69 -8.07
CA ASN A 26 -16.01 11.99 -7.72
C ASN A 26 -15.93 12.81 -9.01
N TYR A 27 -16.75 13.87 -9.14
CA TYR A 27 -16.98 14.69 -10.35
C TYR A 27 -15.71 15.16 -11.11
N LEU A 28 -14.54 14.87 -10.58
CA LEU A 28 -13.25 15.13 -11.16
C LEU A 28 -12.95 14.19 -12.34
N HIS A 29 -13.14 14.72 -13.54
CA HIS A 29 -12.52 14.18 -14.73
C HIS A 29 -11.12 14.77 -14.91
N ILE A 30 -10.15 13.90 -15.22
CA ILE A 30 -8.74 14.29 -15.42
C ILE A 30 -8.33 14.12 -16.89
N LEU A 31 -7.41 14.95 -17.33
CA LEU A 31 -6.70 14.75 -18.59
C LEU A 31 -5.37 14.05 -18.29
N ILE A 32 -5.17 12.86 -18.83
CA ILE A 32 -3.90 12.13 -18.71
C ILE A 32 -3.04 12.30 -19.96
N PRO A 33 -1.70 12.28 -19.86
CA PRO A 33 -0.82 12.49 -21.01
C PRO A 33 -1.03 11.45 -22.12
N GLY A 34 -1.39 11.92 -23.32
CA GLY A 34 -1.58 11.09 -24.51
C GLY A 34 -3.00 10.55 -24.71
N HIS A 35 -3.97 10.91 -23.86
CA HIS A 35 -5.36 10.51 -24.03
C HIS A 35 -6.20 11.66 -24.63
N PRO A 36 -7.07 11.41 -25.62
CA PRO A 36 -7.75 12.48 -26.38
C PRO A 36 -8.87 13.18 -25.59
N LYS A 37 -9.54 12.48 -24.68
CA LYS A 37 -10.61 13.01 -23.83
C LYS A 37 -10.22 12.98 -22.35
N ARG A 38 -10.92 13.79 -21.55
CA ARG A 38 -10.85 13.62 -20.10
C ARG A 38 -11.54 12.31 -19.71
N LEU A 39 -11.03 11.69 -18.65
CA LEU A 39 -11.52 10.43 -18.11
C LEU A 39 -11.95 10.61 -16.66
N PRO A 40 -12.87 9.77 -16.16
CA PRO A 40 -13.04 9.60 -14.72
C PRO A 40 -11.68 9.42 -14.05
N MET A 41 -11.47 10.12 -12.93
CA MET A 41 -10.17 10.18 -12.26
C MET A 41 -9.55 8.81 -12.06
N GLU A 42 -10.32 7.86 -11.52
CA GLU A 42 -9.80 6.53 -11.23
C GLU A 42 -9.36 5.76 -12.48
N ILE A 43 -10.19 5.75 -13.53
CA ILE A 43 -9.85 5.13 -14.82
C ILE A 43 -8.58 5.75 -15.40
N GLY A 44 -8.49 7.08 -15.40
CA GLY A 44 -7.32 7.79 -15.90
C GLY A 44 -6.05 7.44 -15.10
N LEU A 45 -6.16 7.37 -13.77
CA LEU A 45 -5.03 6.99 -12.91
C LEU A 45 -4.66 5.51 -13.08
N MET A 46 -5.62 4.60 -13.25
CA MET A 46 -5.39 3.19 -13.53
C MET A 46 -4.66 2.97 -14.86
N LEU A 47 -5.05 3.69 -15.91
CA LEU A 47 -4.34 3.68 -17.20
C LEU A 47 -2.90 4.20 -17.05
N MET A 48 -2.70 5.28 -16.28
CA MET A 48 -1.36 5.77 -15.98
C MET A 48 -0.56 4.77 -15.14
N ALA A 49 -1.20 4.10 -14.18
CA ALA A 49 -0.59 3.11 -13.29
C ALA A 49 -0.18 1.86 -14.07
N ASN A 50 -0.88 1.52 -15.14
CA ASN A 50 -0.59 0.39 -16.03
C ASN A 50 0.28 0.77 -17.24
N LYS A 51 0.73 2.02 -17.37
CA LYS A 51 1.56 2.48 -18.50
C LYS A 51 3.01 2.00 -18.41
N GLY A 52 3.54 1.51 -19.53
CA GLY A 52 4.93 1.04 -19.64
C GLY A 52 5.07 -0.43 -19.23
N PRO A 53 6.26 -0.87 -18.77
CA PRO A 53 6.44 -2.26 -18.34
C PRO A 53 5.46 -2.64 -17.24
N SER A 54 4.84 -3.82 -17.35
CA SER A 54 3.99 -4.34 -16.28
C SER A 54 4.82 -4.48 -14.99
N VAL A 55 4.21 -4.16 -13.86
CA VAL A 55 4.79 -4.34 -12.52
C VAL A 55 3.84 -5.21 -11.72
N PRO A 56 4.30 -6.27 -11.05
CA PRO A 56 3.42 -7.23 -10.41
C PRO A 56 2.61 -6.61 -9.25
N GLN A 57 3.15 -5.57 -8.59
CA GLN A 57 2.55 -4.98 -7.39
C GLN A 57 1.40 -3.99 -7.62
N ILE A 58 0.97 -3.78 -8.87
CA ILE A 58 -0.20 -2.93 -9.19
C ILE A 58 -1.20 -3.80 -9.93
N ILE A 59 -2.47 -3.73 -9.53
CA ILE A 59 -3.53 -4.48 -10.21
C ILE A 59 -3.63 -4.06 -11.68
N LYS A 60 -3.65 -5.06 -12.55
CA LYS A 60 -3.76 -4.83 -13.99
C LYS A 60 -5.18 -4.42 -14.36
N LEU A 61 -5.31 -3.24 -14.96
CA LEU A 61 -6.51 -2.89 -15.73
C LEU A 61 -6.45 -3.64 -17.07
N LEU A 62 -7.39 -4.55 -17.29
CA LEU A 62 -7.49 -5.34 -18.52
C LEU A 62 -8.29 -4.60 -19.57
N ASP A 63 -9.42 -4.03 -19.17
CA ASP A 63 -10.29 -3.24 -20.03
C ASP A 63 -11.13 -2.25 -19.22
N TRP A 64 -11.74 -1.29 -19.89
CA TRP A 64 -12.77 -0.44 -19.32
C TRP A 64 -13.74 0.06 -20.38
N GLU A 65 -14.99 0.21 -20.00
CA GLU A 65 -16.07 0.66 -20.87
C GLU A 65 -16.77 1.90 -20.29
N ASP A 66 -17.19 2.75 -21.21
CA ASP A 66 -17.97 3.97 -21.00
C ASP A 66 -19.39 3.63 -21.48
N ASP A 67 -20.25 3.15 -20.58
CA ASP A 67 -21.64 2.80 -20.88
C ASP A 67 -22.57 3.99 -20.53
N THR A 68 -23.82 3.88 -20.93
CA THR A 68 -24.82 4.96 -20.95
C THR A 68 -24.98 5.66 -19.58
N ASP A 69 -24.98 4.88 -18.49
CA ASP A 69 -25.24 5.38 -17.12
C ASP A 69 -24.14 5.02 -16.11
N HIS A 70 -23.12 4.27 -16.55
CA HIS A 70 -22.08 3.75 -15.65
C HIS A 70 -20.77 3.52 -16.38
N TYR A 71 -19.69 3.45 -15.61
CA TYR A 71 -18.39 3.00 -16.10
C TYR A 71 -18.11 1.60 -15.56
N VAL A 72 -17.58 0.75 -16.43
CA VAL A 72 -17.13 -0.60 -16.05
C VAL A 72 -15.61 -0.66 -16.16
N MET A 73 -14.95 -1.13 -15.11
CA MET A 73 -13.54 -1.52 -15.16
C MET A 73 -13.40 -3.02 -14.99
N VAL A 74 -12.65 -3.65 -15.90
CA VAL A 74 -12.28 -5.07 -15.84
C VAL A 74 -10.81 -5.15 -15.43
N MET A 75 -10.54 -5.81 -14.31
CA MET A 75 -9.21 -5.95 -13.74
C MET A 75 -8.81 -7.42 -13.63
N GLU A 76 -7.50 -7.68 -13.60
CA GLU A 76 -7.04 -9.02 -13.24
C GLU A 76 -7.55 -9.43 -11.86
N ARG A 77 -7.66 -10.73 -11.62
CA ARG A 77 -8.00 -11.28 -10.31
C ARG A 77 -6.93 -12.28 -9.89
N PRO A 78 -6.13 -11.99 -8.86
CA PRO A 78 -5.28 -13.01 -8.25
C PRO A 78 -6.15 -14.07 -7.60
N ILE A 79 -5.76 -15.35 -7.68
CA ILE A 79 -6.50 -16.46 -7.08
C ILE A 79 -5.50 -17.43 -6.44
N PRO A 80 -5.64 -17.75 -5.14
CA PRO A 80 -6.53 -17.10 -4.18
C PRO A 80 -6.13 -15.63 -3.93
N CYS A 81 -7.05 -14.83 -3.38
CA CYS A 81 -6.71 -13.49 -2.89
C CYS A 81 -7.65 -13.04 -1.78
N MET A 82 -7.11 -12.26 -0.85
CA MET A 82 -7.85 -11.46 0.12
C MET A 82 -7.18 -10.09 0.28
N ASP A 83 -7.86 -9.12 0.86
CA ASP A 83 -7.21 -7.88 1.26
C ASP A 83 -6.30 -8.09 2.47
N LEU A 84 -5.28 -7.23 2.61
CA LEU A 84 -4.25 -7.36 3.64
C LEU A 84 -4.82 -7.16 5.05
N PHE A 85 -5.92 -6.42 5.21
CA PHE A 85 -6.58 -6.29 6.50
C PHE A 85 -7.13 -7.65 6.96
N SER A 86 -7.91 -8.30 6.09
CA SER A 86 -8.40 -9.67 6.32
C SER A 86 -7.24 -10.65 6.51
N PHE A 87 -6.14 -10.49 5.78
CA PHE A 87 -4.95 -11.34 5.93
C PHE A 87 -4.32 -11.22 7.32
N VAL A 88 -4.17 -10.00 7.86
CA VAL A 88 -3.66 -9.76 9.22
C VAL A 88 -4.58 -10.40 10.27
N ASP A 89 -5.91 -10.25 10.11
CA ASP A 89 -6.89 -10.84 11.03
C ASP A 89 -6.81 -12.38 11.05
N HIS A 90 -6.72 -13.03 9.87
CA HIS A 90 -6.55 -14.49 9.77
C HIS A 90 -5.25 -15.00 10.43
N HIS A 91 -4.22 -14.16 10.56
CA HIS A 91 -2.96 -14.49 11.23
C HIS A 91 -2.98 -14.17 12.73
N GLY A 92 -4.15 -13.93 13.32
CA GLY A 92 -4.31 -13.67 14.75
C GLY A 92 -4.18 -12.19 15.11
N GLY A 93 -4.43 -11.30 14.16
CA GLY A 93 -4.44 -9.85 14.36
C GLY A 93 -3.07 -9.19 14.30
N SER A 94 -1.99 -9.90 13.98
CA SER A 94 -0.68 -9.30 13.70
C SER A 94 0.17 -10.27 12.87
N LEU A 95 1.17 -9.75 12.16
CA LEU A 95 2.10 -10.55 11.36
C LEU A 95 3.47 -10.65 12.05
N ASP A 96 4.17 -11.76 11.83
CA ASP A 96 5.58 -11.81 12.16
C ASP A 96 6.39 -10.84 11.28
N GLU A 97 7.54 -10.42 11.79
CA GLU A 97 8.38 -9.43 11.13
C GLU A 97 8.83 -9.86 9.73
N GLY A 98 9.07 -11.15 9.50
CA GLY A 98 9.51 -11.66 8.21
C GLY A 98 8.43 -11.51 7.14
N MET A 99 7.19 -11.86 7.49
CA MET A 99 6.01 -11.64 6.64
C MET A 99 5.76 -10.15 6.40
N ALA A 100 5.75 -9.35 7.47
CA ALA A 100 5.55 -7.90 7.38
C ALA A 100 6.61 -7.24 6.49
N GLN A 101 7.89 -7.61 6.62
CA GLN A 101 8.98 -7.12 5.78
C GLN A 101 8.79 -7.47 4.30
N ASN A 102 8.42 -8.73 4.00
CA ASN A 102 8.17 -9.17 2.62
C ASN A 102 7.05 -8.35 1.97
N ILE A 103 5.91 -8.26 2.65
CA ILE A 103 4.75 -7.48 2.17
C ILE A 103 5.13 -6.02 2.01
N MET A 104 5.78 -5.42 3.02
CA MET A 104 6.15 -4.00 3.02
C MET A 104 7.07 -3.64 1.86
N GLN A 105 8.02 -4.50 1.49
CA GLN A 105 8.91 -4.30 0.35
C GLN A 105 8.11 -4.16 -0.95
N GLN A 106 7.12 -5.04 -1.17
CA GLN A 106 6.24 -4.99 -2.34
C GLN A 106 5.34 -3.75 -2.35
N VAL A 107 4.78 -3.37 -1.19
CA VAL A 107 3.96 -2.15 -1.04
C VAL A 107 4.77 -0.88 -1.35
N ILE A 108 6.04 -0.83 -0.92
CA ILE A 108 6.96 0.27 -1.25
C ILE A 108 7.20 0.34 -2.76
N ASP A 109 7.37 -0.80 -3.42
CA ASP A 109 7.60 -0.84 -4.86
C ASP A 109 6.36 -0.41 -5.67
N ALA A 110 5.16 -0.77 -5.22
CA ALA A 110 3.91 -0.22 -5.76
C ALA A 110 3.86 1.31 -5.62
N ALA A 111 4.07 1.83 -4.40
CA ALA A 111 4.01 3.26 -4.09
C ALA A 111 5.06 4.08 -4.86
N LYS A 112 6.30 3.57 -4.96
CA LYS A 112 7.37 4.16 -5.78
C LYS A 112 6.98 4.18 -7.25
N THR A 113 6.38 3.10 -7.75
CA THR A 113 5.96 3.02 -9.15
C THR A 113 4.85 4.00 -9.47
N CYS A 114 3.82 4.11 -8.63
CA CYS A 114 2.80 5.16 -8.75
C CYS A 114 3.45 6.54 -8.78
N CYS A 115 4.37 6.83 -7.86
CA CYS A 115 5.04 8.13 -7.78
C CYS A 115 5.83 8.47 -9.07
N LYS A 116 6.58 7.49 -9.60
CA LYS A 116 7.33 7.58 -10.86
C LYS A 116 6.40 7.79 -12.06
N ARG A 117 5.25 7.11 -12.07
CA ARG A 117 4.19 7.26 -13.08
C ARG A 117 3.37 8.55 -12.91
N GLY A 118 3.71 9.41 -11.96
CA GLY A 118 3.05 10.71 -11.76
C GLY A 118 1.72 10.61 -11.02
N ILE A 119 1.52 9.57 -10.23
CA ILE A 119 0.31 9.31 -9.45
C ILE A 119 0.59 9.53 -7.97
N PHE A 120 -0.39 10.08 -7.27
CA PHE A 120 -0.46 10.10 -5.82
C PHE A 120 -1.72 9.33 -5.40
N HIS A 121 -1.56 8.17 -4.78
CA HIS A 121 -2.66 7.26 -4.45
C HIS A 121 -3.63 7.84 -3.40
N ARG A 122 -3.09 8.56 -2.41
CA ARG A 122 -3.80 9.19 -1.27
C ARG A 122 -4.51 8.26 -0.28
N ASP A 123 -4.84 7.03 -0.66
CA ASP A 123 -5.52 6.07 0.23
C ASP A 123 -4.79 4.72 0.28
N LEU A 124 -3.49 4.75 0.60
CA LEU A 124 -2.74 3.52 0.89
C LEU A 124 -3.10 3.06 2.30
N LYS A 125 -3.62 1.84 2.39
CA LYS A 125 -4.05 1.16 3.62
C LYS A 125 -4.19 -0.34 3.37
N LEU A 126 -4.38 -1.12 4.42
CA LEU A 126 -4.41 -2.58 4.32
C LEU A 126 -5.54 -3.08 3.42
N GLU A 127 -6.71 -2.45 3.46
CA GLU A 127 -7.88 -2.86 2.65
C GLU A 127 -7.67 -2.65 1.14
N ASN A 128 -6.75 -1.75 0.76
CA ASN A 128 -6.44 -1.46 -0.64
C ASN A 128 -5.21 -2.24 -1.16
N LEU A 129 -4.80 -3.27 -0.43
CA LEU A 129 -3.69 -4.16 -0.79
C LEU A 129 -4.22 -5.60 -0.83
N LEU A 130 -4.27 -6.21 -2.02
CA LEU A 130 -4.58 -7.63 -2.13
C LEU A 130 -3.32 -8.46 -1.88
N VAL A 131 -3.47 -9.58 -1.17
CA VAL A 131 -2.44 -10.58 -0.94
C VAL A 131 -2.91 -11.91 -1.49
N ASN A 132 -2.05 -12.60 -2.23
CA ASN A 132 -2.22 -14.00 -2.55
C ASN A 132 -1.54 -14.84 -1.47
N GLU A 133 -2.33 -15.61 -0.71
CA GLU A 133 -1.84 -16.32 0.47
C GLU A 133 -0.83 -17.43 0.16
N ASP A 134 -0.91 -18.02 -1.03
CA ASP A 134 -0.01 -19.11 -1.45
C ASP A 134 1.37 -18.59 -1.86
N THR A 135 1.41 -17.42 -2.50
CA THR A 135 2.63 -16.86 -3.12
C THR A 135 3.19 -15.66 -2.36
N MET A 136 2.42 -15.07 -1.46
CA MET A 136 2.68 -13.80 -0.78
C MET A 136 2.82 -12.60 -1.73
N GLU A 137 2.32 -12.71 -2.96
CA GLU A 137 2.29 -11.58 -3.90
C GLU A 137 1.27 -10.52 -3.44
N VAL A 138 1.71 -9.26 -3.46
CA VAL A 138 0.89 -8.11 -3.05
C VAL A 138 0.52 -7.27 -4.26
N LYS A 139 -0.74 -6.85 -4.37
CA LYS A 139 -1.21 -5.93 -5.42
C LYS A 139 -1.98 -4.75 -4.85
N LEU A 140 -1.54 -3.54 -5.22
CA LEU A 140 -2.25 -2.30 -4.94
C LEU A 140 -3.50 -2.18 -5.83
N ILE A 141 -4.63 -1.87 -5.20
CA ILE A 141 -5.94 -1.62 -5.84
C ILE A 141 -6.47 -0.23 -5.44
N ASP A 142 -7.62 0.14 -6.02
CA ASP A 142 -8.44 1.31 -5.67
C ASP A 142 -7.77 2.68 -5.77
N PHE A 143 -7.80 3.25 -6.98
CA PHE A 143 -7.28 4.60 -7.24
C PHE A 143 -8.36 5.68 -7.09
N GLY A 144 -9.50 5.38 -6.45
CA GLY A 144 -10.67 6.25 -6.38
C GLY A 144 -10.46 7.56 -5.61
N PHE A 145 -9.51 7.55 -4.67
CA PHE A 145 -9.03 8.76 -3.98
C PHE A 145 -7.77 9.34 -4.59
N GLY A 146 -7.22 8.77 -5.66
CA GLY A 146 -5.93 9.18 -6.21
C GLY A 146 -5.93 10.59 -6.81
N ALA A 147 -4.77 11.08 -7.24
CA ALA A 147 -4.62 12.32 -7.99
C ALA A 147 -3.37 12.30 -8.87
N LEU A 148 -3.33 13.17 -9.88
CA LEU A 148 -2.09 13.50 -10.57
C LEU A 148 -1.11 14.14 -9.58
N ARG A 149 0.09 13.58 -9.50
CA ARG A 149 1.16 14.08 -8.66
C ARG A 149 1.62 15.44 -9.19
N LYS A 150 1.69 16.41 -8.29
CA LYS A 150 2.21 17.75 -8.56
C LYS A 150 3.30 18.13 -7.55
N LYS A 151 4.14 19.10 -7.90
CA LYS A 151 5.17 19.64 -6.98
C LYS A 151 4.58 20.54 -5.90
N SER A 152 3.47 21.21 -6.21
CA SER A 152 2.76 22.08 -5.27
C SER A 152 2.01 21.29 -4.20
N ALA A 153 1.71 21.94 -3.09
CA ALA A 153 0.98 21.31 -2.01
C ALA A 153 -0.49 21.02 -2.41
N PHE A 154 -1.04 19.95 -1.84
CA PHE A 154 -2.47 19.67 -1.82
C PHE A 154 -3.08 20.40 -0.61
N LYS A 155 -4.24 21.04 -0.81
CA LYS A 155 -4.95 21.83 0.21
C LYS A 155 -6.27 21.21 0.68
N VAL A 156 -6.68 20.12 0.03
CA VAL A 156 -7.87 19.34 0.37
C VAL A 156 -7.40 17.92 0.64
N PHE A 157 -7.72 17.40 1.81
CA PHE A 157 -7.44 16.02 2.16
C PHE A 157 -8.47 15.09 1.51
N GLN A 158 -8.00 13.94 1.05
CA GLN A 158 -8.77 12.85 0.45
C GLN A 158 -8.13 11.55 0.92
N GLY A 159 -8.94 10.50 1.11
CA GLY A 159 -8.53 9.22 1.70
C GLY A 159 -8.97 9.05 3.15
N THR A 160 -8.48 8.01 3.79
CA THR A 160 -8.84 7.58 5.14
C THR A 160 -8.28 8.54 6.21
N ARG A 161 -9.12 9.01 7.14
CA ARG A 161 -8.82 10.15 8.03
C ARG A 161 -7.73 9.84 9.06
N GLU A 162 -7.68 8.61 9.51
CA GLU A 162 -6.74 8.06 10.49
C GLU A 162 -5.30 8.15 9.96
N TYR A 163 -5.13 8.00 8.65
CA TYR A 163 -3.87 8.08 7.91
C TYR A 163 -3.43 9.51 7.58
N CYS A 164 -4.23 10.51 7.93
CA CYS A 164 -3.96 11.91 7.59
C CYS A 164 -2.66 12.41 8.26
N PRO A 165 -1.72 12.98 7.49
CA PRO A 165 -0.42 13.36 8.03
C PRO A 165 -0.52 14.66 8.86
N PRO A 166 0.31 14.83 9.91
CA PRO A 166 0.17 15.91 10.89
C PRO A 166 0.28 17.31 10.28
N GLU A 167 1.09 17.49 9.24
CA GLU A 167 1.25 18.77 8.55
C GLU A 167 -0.05 19.28 7.92
N PHE A 168 -0.99 18.40 7.56
CA PHE A 168 -2.28 18.83 7.04
C PHE A 168 -3.12 19.47 8.15
N TYR A 169 -3.20 18.85 9.33
CA TYR A 169 -3.91 19.44 10.47
C TYR A 169 -3.27 20.76 10.93
N MET A 170 -1.95 20.85 10.89
CA MET A 170 -1.22 22.05 11.34
C MET A 170 -1.22 23.20 10.33
N LYS A 171 -1.21 22.90 9.02
CA LYS A 171 -0.95 23.90 7.97
C LYS A 171 -1.98 23.91 6.85
N GLY A 172 -2.99 23.04 6.89
CA GLY A 172 -3.99 22.86 5.83
C GLY A 172 -3.39 22.38 4.51
N ARG A 173 -2.17 21.83 4.52
CA ARG A 173 -1.47 21.46 3.28
C ARG A 173 -0.46 20.32 3.45
N TYR A 174 -0.33 19.49 2.42
CA TYR A 174 0.54 18.31 2.40
C TYR A 174 1.10 18.04 0.99
N HIS A 175 2.10 17.17 0.89
CA HIS A 175 2.77 16.84 -0.38
C HIS A 175 2.80 15.34 -0.60
N ALA A 176 2.68 14.93 -1.87
CA ALA A 176 2.51 13.52 -2.24
C ALA A 176 3.58 12.58 -1.64
N LYS A 177 4.87 12.87 -1.85
CA LYS A 177 5.96 11.98 -1.41
C LYS A 177 6.02 11.83 0.12
N PRO A 178 6.14 12.91 0.92
CA PRO A 178 6.19 12.78 2.38
C PRO A 178 4.93 12.16 2.99
N THR A 179 3.75 12.40 2.41
CA THR A 179 2.50 11.77 2.86
C THR A 179 2.49 10.28 2.53
N THR A 180 2.97 9.87 1.36
CA THR A 180 3.12 8.45 1.01
C THR A 180 4.04 7.73 2.00
N VAL A 181 5.15 8.35 2.40
CA VAL A 181 6.06 7.76 3.40
C VAL A 181 5.39 7.62 4.76
N TRP A 182 4.64 8.63 5.19
CA TRP A 182 3.84 8.58 6.42
C TRP A 182 2.85 7.40 6.41
N THR A 183 2.08 7.24 5.33
CA THR A 183 1.11 6.15 5.19
C THR A 183 1.78 4.77 5.17
N LEU A 184 2.96 4.65 4.56
CA LEU A 184 3.74 3.39 4.58
C LEU A 184 4.22 3.04 6.01
N GLY A 185 4.55 4.04 6.83
CA GLY A 185 4.87 3.83 8.24
C GLY A 185 3.66 3.36 9.06
N PHE A 186 2.46 3.85 8.77
CA PHE A 186 1.21 3.36 9.35
C PHE A 186 0.96 1.90 8.99
N ILE A 187 1.07 1.55 7.70
CA ILE A 187 0.89 0.18 7.22
C ILE A 187 1.86 -0.80 7.92
N LEU A 188 3.14 -0.45 8.04
CA LEU A 188 4.11 -1.30 8.72
C LEU A 188 3.78 -1.48 10.21
N TYR A 189 3.37 -0.41 10.88
CA TYR A 189 2.94 -0.48 12.28
C TYR A 189 1.70 -1.37 12.42
N GLU A 190 0.69 -1.17 11.58
CA GLU A 190 -0.58 -1.90 11.65
C GLU A 190 -0.40 -3.39 11.36
N MET A 191 0.49 -3.76 10.42
CA MET A 191 0.84 -5.17 10.21
C MET A 191 1.50 -5.82 11.44
N LEU A 192 2.34 -5.10 12.17
CA LEU A 192 3.09 -5.64 13.32
C LEU A 192 2.29 -5.59 14.63
N CYS A 193 1.44 -4.59 14.79
CA CYS A 193 0.72 -4.29 16.04
C CYS A 193 -0.77 -4.62 15.99
N GLY A 194 -1.33 -4.86 14.79
CA GLY A 194 -2.75 -5.18 14.57
C GLY A 194 -3.69 -3.98 14.48
N GLU A 195 -3.26 -2.83 14.98
CA GLU A 195 -4.02 -1.58 14.94
C GLU A 195 -3.15 -0.43 14.44
N TYR A 196 -3.77 0.62 13.90
CA TYR A 196 -3.04 1.83 13.53
C TYR A 196 -2.49 2.55 14.77
N PRO A 197 -1.34 3.25 14.66
CA PRO A 197 -0.74 3.90 15.82
C PRO A 197 -1.62 5.04 16.33
N THR A 198 -2.01 5.00 17.61
CA THR A 198 -2.80 6.06 18.25
C THR A 198 -2.01 7.37 18.40
N SER A 199 -2.66 8.43 18.89
CA SER A 199 -1.95 9.67 19.22
C SER A 199 -0.86 9.47 20.27
N TYR A 200 -1.09 8.58 21.24
CA TYR A 200 -0.11 8.21 22.27
C TYR A 200 1.08 7.47 21.65
N ASP A 201 0.83 6.49 20.79
CA ASP A 201 1.89 5.70 20.16
C ASP A 201 2.78 6.59 19.30
N ARG A 202 2.20 7.48 18.49
CA ARG A 202 2.97 8.44 17.70
C ARG A 202 3.80 9.40 18.57
N HIS A 203 3.27 9.83 19.72
CA HIS A 203 4.02 10.63 20.67
C HIS A 203 5.22 9.84 21.23
N MET A 204 5.00 8.58 21.59
CA MET A 204 6.06 7.71 22.13
C MET A 204 7.10 7.33 21.08
N ILE A 205 6.71 7.05 19.84
CA ILE A 205 7.62 6.82 18.71
C ILE A 205 8.52 8.04 18.49
N THR A 206 7.96 9.25 18.60
CA THR A 206 8.75 10.49 18.48
C THR A 206 9.71 10.68 19.66
N ARG A 207 9.27 10.37 20.89
CA ARG A 207 10.02 10.66 22.12
C ARG A 207 11.04 9.60 22.49
N ALA A 208 10.67 8.32 22.38
CA ALA A 208 11.46 7.16 22.79
C ALA A 208 12.10 6.43 21.60
N GLY A 209 11.63 6.68 20.37
CA GLY A 209 12.15 6.04 19.17
C GLY A 209 12.00 4.52 19.24
N VAL A 210 13.04 3.80 18.81
CA VAL A 210 13.10 2.33 18.83
C VAL A 210 12.80 1.75 20.22
N LYS A 211 13.17 2.44 21.31
CA LYS A 211 12.98 1.93 22.69
C LYS A 211 11.52 1.78 23.09
N TYR A 212 10.59 2.40 22.37
CA TYR A 212 9.16 2.20 22.59
C TYR A 212 8.71 0.78 22.21
N PHE A 213 9.37 0.17 21.23
CA PHE A 213 9.07 -1.18 20.78
C PHE A 213 9.98 -2.17 21.52
N SER A 214 9.41 -2.95 22.45
CA SER A 214 10.16 -3.98 23.19
C SER A 214 10.20 -5.33 22.47
N SER A 215 9.29 -5.55 21.53
CA SER A 215 8.95 -6.88 21.03
C SER A 215 9.34 -7.13 19.57
N PHE A 216 9.90 -6.12 18.89
CA PHE A 216 10.25 -6.20 17.48
C PHE A 216 11.75 -5.93 17.22
N CYS A 217 12.28 -6.40 16.09
CA CYS A 217 13.66 -6.08 15.71
C CYS A 217 13.89 -4.58 15.57
N THR A 218 15.13 -4.18 15.86
CA THR A 218 15.55 -2.78 15.83
C THR A 218 15.33 -2.16 14.45
N GLU A 219 15.50 -2.95 13.39
CA GLU A 219 15.41 -2.52 12.00
C GLU A 219 13.96 -2.19 11.58
N CYS A 220 12.98 -3.01 11.95
CA CYS A 220 11.56 -2.72 11.72
C CYS A 220 11.13 -1.46 12.49
N CYS A 221 11.53 -1.38 13.77
CA CYS A 221 11.22 -0.24 14.63
C CYS A 221 11.79 1.06 14.08
N GLN A 222 13.05 1.03 13.64
CA GLN A 222 13.73 2.20 13.07
C GLN A 222 13.03 2.66 11.80
N MET A 223 12.54 1.74 10.96
CA MET A 223 11.80 2.10 9.75
C MET A 223 10.49 2.82 10.09
N ILE A 224 9.74 2.35 11.10
CA ILE A 224 8.54 3.03 11.58
C ILE A 224 8.90 4.44 12.08
N CYS A 225 9.94 4.55 12.92
CA CYS A 225 10.42 5.84 13.42
C CYS A 225 10.77 6.80 12.28
N ASP A 226 11.53 6.34 11.28
CA ASP A 226 11.96 7.18 10.16
C ASP A 226 10.79 7.60 9.25
N CYS A 227 9.72 6.79 9.17
CA CYS A 227 8.53 7.15 8.40
C CYS A 227 7.61 8.12 9.17
N LEU A 228 7.44 7.95 10.47
CA LEU A 228 6.46 8.65 11.30
C LEU A 228 6.98 9.95 11.93
N GLN A 229 7.90 10.64 11.24
CA GLN A 229 8.37 11.96 11.65
C GLN A 229 7.27 13.03 11.47
N ALA A 230 7.09 13.88 12.48
CA ALA A 230 6.10 14.96 12.46
C ALA A 230 6.37 15.99 11.36
N LYS A 231 7.66 16.30 11.12
CA LYS A 231 8.08 17.20 10.04
C LYS A 231 8.28 16.40 8.74
N PRO A 232 7.60 16.75 7.64
CA PRO A 232 7.68 16.01 6.38
C PRO A 232 9.09 15.83 5.81
N GLN A 233 9.97 16.81 6.04
CA GLN A 233 11.35 16.80 5.53
C GLN A 233 12.31 15.93 6.34
N GLU A 234 11.92 15.52 7.56
CA GLU A 234 12.71 14.61 8.40
C GLU A 234 12.34 13.14 8.13
N ARG A 235 11.25 12.89 7.39
CA ARG A 235 10.84 11.53 7.01
C ARG A 235 11.83 10.89 6.04
N LEU A 236 11.93 9.56 6.11
CA LEU A 236 12.64 8.74 5.14
C LEU A 236 12.26 9.12 3.70
N SER A 237 13.24 9.21 2.82
CA SER A 237 12.95 9.46 1.41
C SER A 237 12.29 8.23 0.76
N LEU A 238 11.12 8.41 0.14
CA LEU A 238 10.44 7.35 -0.63
C LEU A 238 11.38 6.64 -1.61
N ASP A 239 12.27 7.40 -2.26
CA ASP A 239 13.21 6.85 -3.25
C ASP A 239 14.27 5.96 -2.61
N LYS A 240 14.55 6.13 -1.30
CA LYS A 240 15.57 5.40 -0.55
C LYS A 240 15.00 4.30 0.37
N MET A 241 13.68 4.18 0.51
CA MET A 241 13.06 3.24 1.47
C MET A 241 13.51 1.79 1.29
N HIS A 242 13.61 1.31 0.06
CA HIS A 242 14.10 -0.05 -0.27
C HIS A 242 15.56 -0.33 0.15
N LEU A 243 16.33 0.69 0.53
CA LEU A 243 17.72 0.54 1.01
C LEU A 243 17.80 0.46 2.54
N HIS A 244 16.66 0.59 3.23
CA HIS A 244 16.59 0.56 4.69
C HIS A 244 17.00 -0.81 5.23
N ASP A 245 17.67 -0.83 6.39
CA ASP A 245 18.24 -2.06 6.98
C ASP A 245 17.19 -3.13 7.30
N CYS A 246 15.94 -2.69 7.49
CA CYS A 246 14.74 -3.55 7.61
C CYS A 246 14.64 -4.60 6.51
N PHE A 247 15.14 -4.32 5.30
CA PHE A 247 15.09 -5.27 4.17
C PHE A 247 16.41 -6.03 3.93
N LYS A 248 17.49 -5.67 4.63
CA LYS A 248 18.81 -6.31 4.44
C LYS A 248 18.92 -7.68 5.12
N VAL A 249 18.09 -7.94 6.13
CA VAL A 249 18.13 -9.19 6.93
C VAL A 249 17.55 -10.39 6.16
N GLN A 250 16.62 -10.17 5.22
CA GLN A 250 16.09 -11.22 4.34
C GLN A 250 17.16 -11.82 3.41
N SER A 251 18.09 -11.00 2.93
CA SER A 251 19.17 -11.39 2.02
C SER A 251 20.14 -12.42 2.63
N LEU A 252 20.29 -12.43 3.96
CA LEU A 252 21.23 -13.31 4.67
C LEU A 252 20.58 -14.63 5.15
N ARG A 253 19.25 -14.67 5.33
CA ARG A 253 18.54 -15.90 5.71
C ARG A 253 18.29 -16.84 4.52
N LEU A 254 18.09 -16.28 3.32
CA LEU A 254 17.98 -17.07 2.08
C LEU A 254 19.34 -17.57 1.54
N ALA A 255 20.46 -17.04 2.04
CA ALA A 255 21.81 -17.35 1.56
C ALA A 255 22.54 -18.45 2.36
N LYS A 256 21.95 -19.02 3.41
CA LYS A 256 22.56 -20.17 4.12
C LYS A 256 22.14 -21.48 3.46
N PRO A 257 23.06 -22.30 2.92
CA PRO A 257 22.75 -23.69 2.60
C PRO A 257 22.43 -24.42 3.90
N SER A 258 21.42 -25.28 3.87
CA SER A 258 21.09 -26.20 4.95
C SER A 258 22.25 -27.16 5.21
N SER A 259 23.16 -26.78 6.11
CA SER A 259 24.19 -27.67 6.63
C SER A 259 23.54 -28.72 7.54
N LYS A 260 23.12 -29.84 6.95
CA LYS A 260 22.97 -31.08 7.72
C LYS A 260 24.36 -31.69 7.87
N THR A 261 25.05 -31.35 8.94
CA THR A 261 26.14 -32.18 9.50
C THR A 261 25.50 -33.14 10.50
N GLY A 262 25.63 -34.44 10.25
CA GLY A 262 25.32 -35.49 11.20
C GLY A 262 26.44 -35.70 12.23
N GLU A 263 26.14 -36.50 13.25
CA GLU A 263 27.00 -37.46 13.97
C GLU A 263 26.19 -38.00 15.18
N THR A 264 25.75 -39.27 15.16
CA THR A 264 26.38 -40.49 15.72
C THR A 264 26.34 -40.66 17.25
N GLY A 265 25.88 -41.84 17.67
CA GLY A 265 25.98 -42.42 19.02
C GLY A 265 24.67 -43.17 19.33
N GLY A 266 24.58 -44.50 19.43
CA GLY A 266 25.53 -45.54 19.84
C GLY A 266 25.07 -46.10 21.20
N GLN A 267 24.87 -47.43 21.27
CA GLN A 267 24.54 -48.29 22.44
C GLN A 267 23.04 -48.30 22.83
N ASN A 268 22.34 -49.43 22.98
CA ASN A 268 22.67 -50.86 23.18
C ASN A 268 21.85 -51.78 22.27
#